data_AF-A0A3P8ZM44-F1
#
_entry.id   AF-A0A3P8ZM44-F1
#
_cell.length_a   1.000
_cell.length_b   1.000
_cell.length_c   1.000
_cell.angle_alpha   90.00
_cell.angle_beta   90.00
_cell.angle_gamma   90.00
#
_symmetry.space_group_name_H-M   'P 1'
#
loop_
_entity.id
_entity.type
_entity.pdbx_description
1 polymer ?
#
loop_
_entity_poly.entity_id
_entity_poly.type
_entity_poly.pdbx_seq_one_letter_code
_entity_poly.pdbx_strand_id
1 'polypeptide(L)'
;MSLPIFGVELLRVCTVLQDLADQLSVLGHIMPDIYRRCPEAAMMLSADIGQVFEQQKGAEQNLKAARQYQVEAREIQDATRELHSSQKELNRALDENSVSPEILAKVQKDRQFVAKVITNVLTELQEKGTYNSLLLAVEEEKKRKANLQDIIIREEEGRQRTKALQRQLLDIRKEKALQLQRRKEMIAYLKDQLQDMKTKTAREKKYVKNSTELLVYQGQKLNRYSEKQLEDEINSLGEKLEVWMERYERDMEDKQQELNNLQHNKANNLSQLQELAKKYRDSELVVIEDRMEKEAIHRQLEKEQTEQDAATKIQSWWRGTLVRCGLGPFKKGKKPKAGKKGKKKK
;
A
#
# COMPACT_ATOMS: atom_id res chain seq x y z
N MET A 1 -89.17 -27.86 -38.16
CA MET A 1 -90.12 -27.93 -39.30
C MET A 1 -91.41 -27.29 -38.84
N SER A 2 -91.74 -26.11 -39.36
CA SER A 2 -93.05 -25.48 -39.15
C SER A 2 -94.15 -26.27 -39.85
N LEU A 3 -95.33 -26.38 -39.23
CA LEU A 3 -96.53 -26.84 -39.93
C LEU A 3 -96.90 -25.83 -41.02
N PRO A 4 -97.29 -26.29 -42.23
CA PRO A 4 -97.69 -25.39 -43.32
C PRO A 4 -99.06 -24.75 -43.05
N ILE A 5 -99.19 -23.47 -43.39
CA ILE A 5 -100.39 -22.65 -43.23
C ILE A 5 -101.09 -22.55 -44.60
N PHE A 6 -102.42 -22.71 -44.64
CA PHE A 6 -103.19 -22.75 -45.88
C PHE A 6 -104.43 -21.84 -45.85
N GLY A 7 -104.96 -21.53 -47.03
CA GLY A 7 -106.25 -20.85 -47.18
C GLY A 7 -106.30 -19.43 -46.62
N VAL A 8 -107.44 -19.09 -45.99
CA VAL A 8 -107.73 -17.72 -45.51
C VAL A 8 -106.74 -17.26 -44.43
N GLU A 9 -106.21 -18.18 -43.62
CA GLU A 9 -105.23 -17.86 -42.58
C GLU A 9 -103.89 -17.41 -43.18
N LEU A 10 -103.42 -18.08 -44.24
CA LEU A 10 -102.22 -17.69 -44.97
C LEU A 10 -102.35 -16.27 -45.54
N LEU A 11 -103.48 -15.96 -46.19
CA LEU A 11 -103.77 -14.61 -46.71
C LEU A 11 -103.78 -13.55 -45.60
N ARG A 12 -104.39 -13.83 -44.44
CA ARG A 12 -104.40 -12.91 -43.29
C ARG A 12 -103.00 -12.67 -42.74
N VAL A 13 -102.18 -13.70 -42.59
CA VAL A 13 -100.80 -13.55 -42.10
C VAL A 13 -99.95 -12.78 -43.12
N CYS A 14 -100.04 -13.12 -44.41
CA CYS A 14 -99.30 -12.41 -45.46
C CYS A 14 -99.70 -10.93 -45.57
N THR A 15 -100.98 -10.57 -45.46
CA THR A 15 -101.41 -9.15 -45.49
C THR A 15 -100.88 -8.35 -44.31
N VAL A 16 -100.86 -8.94 -43.10
CA VAL A 16 -100.27 -8.29 -41.91
C VAL A 16 -98.75 -8.16 -42.03
N LEU A 17 -98.05 -9.18 -42.54
CA LEU A 17 -96.59 -9.10 -42.75
C LEU A 17 -96.21 -8.12 -43.87
N GLN A 18 -97.05 -7.95 -44.89
CA GLN A 18 -96.88 -6.97 -45.96
C GLN A 18 -96.97 -5.55 -45.39
N ASP A 19 -98.05 -5.25 -44.65
CA ASP A 19 -98.25 -3.96 -43.97
C ASP A 19 -97.11 -3.66 -42.98
N LEU A 20 -96.64 -4.67 -42.21
CA LEU A 20 -95.47 -4.52 -41.34
C LEU A 20 -94.18 -4.23 -42.11
N ALA A 21 -93.95 -4.86 -43.28
CA ALA A 21 -92.78 -4.58 -44.12
C ALA A 21 -92.82 -3.15 -44.69
N ASP A 22 -94.00 -2.72 -45.14
CA ASP A 22 -94.23 -1.39 -45.70
C ASP A 22 -94.07 -0.31 -44.61
N GLN A 23 -94.63 -0.52 -43.41
CA GLN A 23 -94.43 0.35 -42.24
C GLN A 23 -92.97 0.42 -41.79
N LEU A 24 -92.25 -0.70 -41.79
CA LEU A 24 -90.81 -0.71 -41.51
C LEU A 24 -90.02 0.04 -42.59
N SER A 25 -90.44 -0.01 -43.85
CA SER A 25 -89.86 0.77 -44.94
C SER A 25 -90.09 2.26 -44.75
N VAL A 26 -91.33 2.68 -44.48
CA VAL A 26 -91.71 4.06 -44.14
C VAL A 26 -90.91 4.57 -42.93
N LEU A 27 -90.77 3.78 -41.87
CA LEU A 27 -89.94 4.13 -40.72
C LEU A 27 -88.46 4.32 -41.12
N GLY A 28 -87.95 3.55 -42.08
CA GLY A 28 -86.61 3.72 -42.65
C GLY A 28 -86.43 4.96 -43.53
N HIS A 29 -87.51 5.52 -44.05
CA HIS A 29 -87.51 6.81 -44.75
C HIS A 29 -87.67 8.00 -43.78
N ILE A 30 -88.44 7.82 -42.70
CA ILE A 30 -88.66 8.83 -41.63
C ILE A 30 -87.47 8.91 -40.67
N MET A 31 -86.75 7.81 -40.46
CA MET A 31 -85.40 7.80 -39.88
C MET A 31 -84.35 7.68 -40.99
N PRO A 32 -84.01 8.78 -41.71
CA PRO A 32 -82.86 8.76 -42.59
C PRO A 32 -81.59 8.43 -41.79
N ASP A 33 -80.58 7.91 -42.48
CA ASP A 33 -79.20 7.97 -42.00
C ASP A 33 -78.73 9.45 -42.01
N ILE A 34 -79.28 10.30 -41.13
CA ILE A 34 -79.00 11.75 -41.05
C ILE A 34 -77.48 11.98 -41.01
N TYR A 35 -76.79 11.12 -40.28
CA TYR A 35 -75.34 11.10 -40.09
C TYR A 35 -74.52 10.55 -41.28
N ARG A 36 -75.12 9.81 -42.22
CA ARG A 36 -74.43 9.36 -43.45
C ARG A 36 -74.50 10.42 -44.56
N ARG A 37 -75.52 11.28 -44.54
CA ARG A 37 -75.73 12.30 -45.58
C ARG A 37 -75.02 13.63 -45.29
N CYS A 38 -74.75 13.95 -44.01
CA CYS A 38 -73.97 15.12 -43.59
C CYS A 38 -72.96 14.76 -42.46
N PRO A 39 -71.78 14.19 -42.77
CA PRO A 39 -70.74 13.95 -41.76
C PRO A 39 -70.21 15.26 -41.13
N GLU A 40 -70.27 16.38 -41.86
CA GLU A 40 -69.83 17.69 -41.38
C GLU A 40 -70.72 18.23 -40.25
N ALA A 41 -72.05 18.08 -40.36
CA ALA A 41 -72.98 18.47 -39.28
C ALA A 41 -72.77 17.63 -38.00
N ALA A 42 -72.42 16.36 -38.16
CA ALA A 42 -72.08 15.47 -37.05
C ALA A 42 -70.78 15.87 -36.36
N MET A 43 -69.75 16.19 -37.14
CA MET A 43 -68.49 16.72 -36.62
C MET A 43 -68.69 18.06 -35.92
N MET A 44 -69.48 18.96 -36.50
CA MET A 44 -69.78 20.28 -35.92
C MET A 44 -70.49 20.15 -34.58
N LEU A 45 -71.58 19.36 -34.49
CA LEU A 45 -72.26 19.08 -33.22
C LEU A 45 -71.32 18.44 -32.17
N SER A 46 -70.43 17.53 -32.59
CA SER A 46 -69.45 16.93 -31.67
C SER A 46 -68.35 17.92 -31.22
N ALA A 47 -68.00 18.89 -32.07
CA ALA A 47 -67.04 19.95 -31.76
C ALA A 47 -67.65 21.00 -30.84
N ASP A 48 -68.91 21.38 -31.07
CA ASP A 48 -69.67 22.31 -30.22
C ASP A 48 -69.85 21.72 -28.81
N ILE A 49 -70.26 20.45 -28.71
CA ILE A 49 -70.34 19.73 -27.42
C ILE A 49 -68.94 19.60 -26.78
N GLY A 50 -67.90 19.27 -27.57
CA GLY A 50 -66.52 19.21 -27.08
C GLY A 50 -65.99 20.55 -26.55
N GLN A 51 -66.38 21.65 -27.18
CA GLN A 51 -66.04 23.02 -26.75
C GLN A 51 -66.73 23.36 -25.42
N VAL A 52 -68.01 23.01 -25.25
CA VAL A 52 -68.75 23.16 -23.98
C VAL A 52 -68.13 22.28 -22.87
N PHE A 53 -67.66 21.08 -23.19
CA PHE A 53 -66.92 20.23 -22.24
C PHE A 53 -65.56 20.80 -21.82
N GLU A 54 -64.78 21.37 -22.74
CA GLU A 54 -63.52 22.03 -22.39
C GLU A 54 -63.75 23.36 -21.63
N GLN A 55 -64.82 24.09 -21.92
CA GLN A 55 -65.25 25.26 -21.12
C GLN A 55 -65.59 24.84 -19.67
N GLN A 56 -66.38 23.77 -19.48
CA GLN A 56 -66.69 23.20 -18.17
C GLN A 56 -65.42 22.81 -17.40
N LYS A 57 -64.50 22.13 -18.09
CA LYS A 57 -63.21 21.66 -17.54
C LYS A 57 -62.26 22.82 -17.22
N GLY A 58 -62.28 23.89 -18.00
CA GLY A 58 -61.61 25.16 -17.72
C GLY A 58 -62.15 25.84 -16.46
N ALA A 59 -63.48 26.00 -16.35
CA ALA A 59 -64.13 26.58 -15.17
C ALA A 59 -63.84 25.77 -13.89
N GLU A 60 -63.82 24.43 -13.99
CA GLU A 60 -63.39 23.55 -12.88
C GLU A 60 -61.94 23.77 -12.47
N GLN A 61 -61.02 23.94 -13.43
CA GLN A 61 -59.60 24.20 -13.15
C GLN A 61 -59.40 25.59 -12.54
N ASN A 62 -60.11 26.61 -13.04
CA ASN A 62 -60.09 27.97 -12.51
C ASN A 62 -60.57 27.99 -11.05
N LEU A 63 -61.69 27.31 -10.74
CA LEU A 63 -62.19 27.21 -9.37
C LEU A 63 -61.23 26.43 -8.45
N LYS A 64 -60.59 25.35 -8.94
CA LYS A 64 -59.56 24.62 -8.19
C LYS A 64 -58.33 25.50 -7.91
N ALA A 65 -57.86 26.26 -8.90
CA ALA A 65 -56.75 27.19 -8.76
C ALA A 65 -57.08 28.32 -7.76
N ALA A 66 -58.24 28.98 -7.89
CA ALA A 66 -58.68 30.04 -6.98
C ALA A 66 -58.73 29.58 -5.51
N ARG A 67 -59.17 28.35 -5.26
CA ARG A 67 -59.14 27.73 -3.92
C ARG A 67 -57.73 27.37 -3.44
N GLN A 68 -56.84 26.98 -4.35
CA GLN A 68 -55.50 26.49 -4.01
C GLN A 68 -54.49 27.63 -3.78
N TYR A 69 -54.66 28.78 -4.42
CA TYR A 69 -53.80 29.96 -4.28
C TYR A 69 -54.28 30.99 -3.24
N GLN A 70 -55.28 30.66 -2.41
CA GLN A 70 -55.86 31.56 -1.38
C GLN A 70 -56.27 32.94 -1.92
N VAL A 71 -56.93 32.95 -3.08
CA VAL A 71 -57.37 34.17 -3.77
C VAL A 71 -58.56 34.80 -3.03
N GLU A 72 -58.79 36.11 -3.21
CA GLU A 72 -59.85 36.84 -2.51
C GLU A 72 -61.24 36.18 -2.66
N ALA A 73 -62.07 36.31 -1.62
CA ALA A 73 -63.39 35.68 -1.55
C ALA A 73 -64.32 36.03 -2.73
N ARG A 74 -64.12 37.19 -3.37
CA ARG A 74 -64.85 37.60 -4.59
C ARG A 74 -64.49 36.72 -5.79
N GLU A 75 -63.20 36.50 -6.05
CA GLU A 75 -62.75 35.69 -7.19
C GLU A 75 -63.18 34.22 -7.05
N ILE A 76 -63.21 33.69 -5.82
CA ILE A 76 -63.78 32.35 -5.54
C ILE A 76 -65.31 32.35 -5.81
N GLN A 77 -66.02 33.42 -5.48
CA GLN A 77 -67.46 33.54 -5.73
C GLN A 77 -67.77 33.62 -7.23
N ASP A 78 -66.99 34.39 -7.99
CA ASP A 78 -67.20 34.56 -9.43
C ASP A 78 -66.79 33.30 -10.22
N ALA A 79 -65.66 32.65 -9.88
CA ALA A 79 -65.32 31.33 -10.44
C ALA A 79 -66.38 30.24 -10.13
N THR A 80 -67.07 30.36 -8.98
CA THR A 80 -68.20 29.47 -8.63
C THR A 80 -69.45 29.78 -9.48
N ARG A 81 -69.71 31.05 -9.81
CA ARG A 81 -70.79 31.45 -10.73
C ARG A 81 -70.53 30.99 -12.16
N GLU A 82 -69.29 31.16 -12.65
CA GLU A 82 -68.88 30.70 -13.98
C GLU A 82 -69.06 29.19 -14.13
N LEU A 83 -68.61 28.41 -13.14
CA LEU A 83 -68.81 26.95 -13.14
C LEU A 83 -70.30 26.57 -13.14
N HIS A 84 -71.14 27.25 -12.37
CA HIS A 84 -72.59 27.00 -12.40
C HIS A 84 -73.25 27.40 -13.72
N SER A 85 -72.80 28.48 -14.37
CA SER A 85 -73.30 28.90 -15.68
C SER A 85 -72.91 27.90 -16.76
N SER A 86 -71.63 27.54 -16.84
CA SER A 86 -71.11 26.51 -17.75
C SER A 86 -71.83 25.17 -17.55
N GLN A 87 -72.10 24.76 -16.29
CA GLN A 87 -72.75 23.48 -16.03
C GLN A 87 -74.24 23.48 -16.45
N LYS A 88 -74.90 24.64 -16.38
CA LYS A 88 -76.26 24.82 -16.91
C LYS A 88 -76.28 24.76 -18.44
N GLU A 89 -75.27 25.32 -19.10
CA GLU A 89 -75.13 25.28 -20.57
C GLU A 89 -74.79 23.88 -21.06
N LEU A 90 -73.92 23.14 -20.36
CA LEU A 90 -73.62 21.74 -20.62
C LEU A 90 -74.86 20.86 -20.46
N ASN A 91 -75.66 21.04 -19.41
CA ASN A 91 -76.91 20.29 -19.24
C ASN A 91 -77.91 20.62 -20.37
N ARG A 92 -78.10 21.89 -20.73
CA ARG A 92 -78.95 22.30 -21.86
C ARG A 92 -78.50 21.66 -23.17
N ALA A 93 -77.20 21.69 -23.47
CA ALA A 93 -76.63 21.08 -24.66
C ALA A 93 -76.77 19.55 -24.70
N LEU A 94 -76.79 18.87 -23.53
CA LEU A 94 -77.04 17.44 -23.44
C LEU A 94 -78.53 17.10 -23.61
N ASP A 95 -79.43 17.88 -23.02
CA ASP A 95 -80.88 17.69 -23.12
C ASP A 95 -81.39 17.93 -24.56
N GLU A 96 -80.89 18.99 -25.22
CA GLU A 96 -81.18 19.32 -26.63
C GLU A 96 -80.64 18.26 -27.62
N ASN A 97 -79.62 17.50 -27.24
CA ASN A 97 -79.01 16.43 -28.05
C ASN A 97 -79.32 15.00 -27.54
N SER A 98 -80.42 14.82 -26.81
CA SER A 98 -80.75 13.60 -26.05
C SER A 98 -80.90 12.30 -26.85
N VAL A 99 -81.00 12.33 -28.18
CA VAL A 99 -80.91 11.13 -29.03
C VAL A 99 -79.45 10.89 -29.43
N SER A 100 -78.71 10.18 -28.57
CA SER A 100 -77.32 9.78 -28.87
C SER A 100 -77.23 9.08 -30.24
N PRO A 101 -76.25 9.45 -31.10
CA PRO A 101 -76.12 8.88 -32.45
C PRO A 101 -75.93 7.36 -32.44
N GLU A 102 -75.39 6.80 -31.35
CA GLU A 102 -75.26 5.34 -31.16
C GLU A 102 -76.61 4.63 -31.01
N ILE A 103 -77.55 5.26 -30.29
CA ILE A 103 -78.91 4.73 -30.09
C ILE A 103 -79.65 4.75 -31.43
N LEU A 104 -79.58 5.85 -32.18
CA LEU A 104 -80.19 5.96 -33.50
C LEU A 104 -79.59 4.96 -34.50
N ALA A 105 -78.26 4.81 -34.51
CA ALA A 105 -77.56 3.82 -35.34
C ALA A 105 -77.91 2.37 -34.95
N LYS A 106 -78.16 2.08 -33.67
CA LYS A 106 -78.67 0.78 -33.21
C LYS A 106 -80.10 0.55 -33.69
N VAL A 107 -81.01 1.50 -33.47
CA VAL A 107 -82.42 1.40 -33.91
C VAL A 107 -82.52 1.18 -35.42
N GLN A 108 -81.69 1.88 -36.22
CA GLN A 108 -81.63 1.67 -37.67
C GLN A 108 -81.14 0.27 -38.06
N LYS A 109 -80.12 -0.28 -37.37
CA LYS A 109 -79.65 -1.67 -37.59
C LYS A 109 -80.72 -2.69 -37.20
N ASP A 110 -81.36 -2.50 -36.05
CA ASP A 110 -82.43 -3.37 -35.56
C ASP A 110 -83.62 -3.35 -36.53
N ARG A 111 -84.01 -2.17 -37.04
CA ARG A 111 -85.04 -2.02 -38.08
C ARG A 111 -84.68 -2.76 -39.37
N GLN A 112 -83.45 -2.60 -39.86
CA GLN A 112 -82.96 -3.29 -41.07
C GLN A 112 -82.97 -4.83 -40.89
N PHE A 113 -82.58 -5.31 -39.71
CA PHE A 113 -82.64 -6.73 -39.37
C PHE A 113 -84.08 -7.25 -39.36
N VAL A 114 -84.99 -6.59 -38.65
CA VAL A 114 -86.41 -6.99 -38.58
C VAL A 114 -87.05 -6.95 -39.97
N ALA A 115 -86.83 -5.89 -40.75
CA ALA A 115 -87.34 -5.80 -42.13
C ALA A 115 -86.87 -6.97 -43.01
N LYS A 116 -85.59 -7.35 -42.92
CA LYS A 116 -85.04 -8.50 -43.65
C LYS A 116 -85.67 -9.82 -43.20
N VAL A 117 -85.87 -10.03 -41.90
CA VAL A 117 -86.55 -11.22 -41.37
C VAL A 117 -88.01 -11.29 -41.85
N ILE A 118 -88.76 -10.19 -41.72
CA ILE A 118 -90.17 -10.12 -42.16
C ILE A 118 -90.29 -10.38 -43.66
N THR A 119 -89.43 -9.78 -44.49
CA THR A 119 -89.44 -9.99 -45.95
C THR A 119 -89.16 -11.46 -46.30
N ASN A 120 -88.15 -12.07 -45.69
CA ASN A 120 -87.82 -13.49 -45.92
C ASN A 120 -88.99 -14.42 -45.54
N VAL A 121 -89.63 -14.17 -44.39
CA VAL A 121 -90.77 -14.95 -43.91
C VAL A 121 -91.99 -14.77 -44.81
N LEU A 122 -92.25 -13.55 -45.27
CA LEU A 122 -93.31 -13.25 -46.23
C LEU A 122 -93.10 -13.99 -47.56
N THR A 123 -91.87 -14.01 -48.10
CA THR A 123 -91.56 -14.81 -49.29
C THR A 123 -91.70 -16.31 -49.07
N GLU A 124 -91.27 -16.85 -47.92
CA GLU A 124 -91.41 -18.29 -47.61
C GLU A 124 -92.89 -18.69 -47.46
N LEU A 125 -93.70 -17.85 -46.81
CA LEU A 125 -95.13 -18.08 -46.66
C LEU A 125 -95.86 -18.02 -48.02
N GLN A 126 -95.53 -17.05 -48.88
CA GLN A 126 -96.12 -16.94 -50.22
C GLN A 126 -95.74 -18.09 -51.16
N GLU A 127 -94.49 -18.57 -51.13
CA GLU A 127 -94.02 -19.66 -52.00
C GLU A 127 -94.38 -21.06 -51.49
N LYS A 128 -94.30 -21.28 -50.18
CA LYS A 128 -94.22 -22.62 -49.56
C LYS A 128 -95.20 -22.83 -48.40
N GLY A 129 -95.86 -21.77 -47.92
CA GLY A 129 -96.76 -21.83 -46.75
C GLY A 129 -96.06 -22.10 -45.41
N THR A 130 -94.73 -22.01 -45.34
CA THR A 130 -93.93 -22.32 -44.14
C THR A 130 -93.20 -21.10 -43.59
N TYR A 131 -92.67 -21.20 -42.37
CA TYR A 131 -91.97 -20.10 -41.66
C TYR A 131 -90.64 -20.54 -41.02
N ASN A 132 -89.95 -21.54 -41.60
CA ASN A 132 -88.70 -22.06 -41.06
C ASN A 132 -87.57 -21.01 -41.05
N SER A 133 -87.60 -20.02 -41.95
CA SER A 133 -86.69 -18.87 -41.97
C SER A 133 -86.75 -18.05 -40.68
N LEU A 134 -87.94 -17.88 -40.09
CA LEU A 134 -88.10 -17.21 -38.79
C LEU A 134 -87.46 -18.03 -37.66
N LEU A 135 -87.71 -19.35 -37.65
CA LEU A 135 -87.15 -20.24 -36.63
C LEU A 135 -85.62 -20.23 -36.68
N LEU A 136 -85.04 -20.33 -37.89
CA LEU A 136 -83.59 -20.26 -38.09
C LEU A 136 -83.01 -18.91 -37.66
N ALA A 137 -83.65 -17.80 -38.01
CA ALA A 137 -83.19 -16.47 -37.58
C ALA A 137 -83.23 -16.30 -36.05
N VAL A 138 -84.29 -16.79 -35.39
CA VAL A 138 -84.41 -16.75 -33.92
C VAL A 138 -83.39 -17.67 -33.23
N GLU A 139 -83.10 -18.85 -33.78
CA GLU A 139 -82.03 -19.71 -33.27
C GLU A 139 -80.65 -19.10 -33.45
N GLU A 140 -80.39 -18.44 -34.57
CA GLU A 140 -79.12 -17.77 -34.85
C GLU A 140 -78.90 -16.57 -33.92
N GLU A 141 -79.93 -15.76 -33.65
CA GLU A 141 -79.87 -14.68 -32.65
C GLU A 141 -79.69 -15.20 -31.22
N LYS A 142 -80.32 -16.32 -30.86
CA LYS A 142 -80.07 -16.97 -29.56
C LYS A 142 -78.59 -17.39 -29.42
N LYS A 143 -77.99 -17.96 -30.49
CA LYS A 143 -76.57 -18.32 -30.54
C LYS A 143 -75.66 -17.08 -30.47
N ARG A 144 -75.97 -16.02 -31.23
CA ARG A 144 -75.24 -14.73 -31.19
C ARG A 144 -75.27 -14.13 -29.77
N LYS A 145 -76.43 -14.12 -29.12
CA LYS A 145 -76.58 -13.62 -27.74
C LYS A 145 -75.75 -14.42 -26.73
N ALA A 146 -75.78 -15.75 -26.80
CA ALA A 146 -74.95 -16.60 -25.93
C ALA A 146 -73.44 -16.33 -26.14
N ASN A 147 -72.99 -16.30 -27.39
CA ASN A 147 -71.59 -15.98 -27.72
C ASN A 147 -71.16 -14.60 -27.19
N LEU A 148 -72.03 -13.59 -27.25
CA LEU A 148 -71.77 -12.26 -26.69
C LEU A 148 -71.66 -12.30 -25.15
N GLN A 149 -72.52 -13.06 -24.47
CA GLN A 149 -72.43 -13.25 -23.01
C GLN A 149 -71.11 -13.93 -22.62
N ASP A 150 -70.68 -14.97 -23.35
CA ASP A 150 -69.39 -15.64 -23.13
C ASP A 150 -68.17 -14.74 -23.43
N ILE A 151 -68.30 -13.78 -24.35
CA ILE A 151 -67.27 -12.76 -24.59
C ILE A 151 -67.21 -11.78 -23.41
N ILE A 152 -68.36 -11.30 -22.93
CA ILE A 152 -68.44 -10.36 -21.80
C ILE A 152 -67.86 -10.97 -20.52
N ILE A 153 -68.21 -12.22 -20.20
CA ILE A 153 -67.67 -12.92 -19.01
C ILE A 153 -66.15 -13.05 -19.11
N ARG A 154 -65.62 -13.47 -20.26
CA ARG A 154 -64.16 -13.62 -20.46
C ARG A 154 -63.41 -12.29 -20.46
N GLU A 155 -64.02 -11.20 -20.94
CA GLU A 155 -63.44 -9.85 -20.86
C GLU A 155 -63.33 -9.40 -19.40
N GLU A 156 -64.41 -9.48 -18.62
CA GLU A 156 -64.39 -9.03 -17.22
C GLU A 156 -63.47 -9.91 -16.37
N GLU A 157 -63.42 -11.23 -16.58
CA GLU A 157 -62.39 -12.09 -15.98
C GLU A 157 -60.96 -11.65 -16.36
N GLY A 158 -60.70 -11.38 -17.64
CA GLY A 158 -59.41 -10.88 -18.12
C GLY A 158 -59.04 -9.53 -17.49
N ARG A 159 -60.02 -8.66 -17.31
CA ARG A 159 -59.90 -7.35 -16.67
C ARG A 159 -59.60 -7.49 -15.18
N GLN A 160 -60.22 -8.44 -14.48
CA GLN A 160 -59.94 -8.75 -13.08
C GLN A 160 -58.54 -9.37 -12.91
N ARG A 161 -58.14 -10.32 -13.75
CA ARG A 161 -56.76 -10.86 -13.78
C ARG A 161 -55.74 -9.75 -14.00
N THR A 162 -56.00 -8.83 -14.93
CA THR A 162 -55.13 -7.67 -15.22
C THR A 162 -55.01 -6.76 -14.00
N LYS A 163 -56.12 -6.40 -13.34
CA LYS A 163 -56.12 -5.62 -12.08
C LYS A 163 -55.34 -6.34 -10.96
N ALA A 164 -55.45 -7.66 -10.85
CA ALA A 164 -54.72 -8.45 -9.84
C ALA A 164 -53.21 -8.46 -10.11
N LEU A 165 -52.79 -8.71 -11.36
CA LEU A 165 -51.38 -8.67 -11.77
C LEU A 165 -50.76 -7.28 -11.60
N GLN A 166 -51.51 -6.21 -11.89
CA GLN A 166 -51.08 -4.83 -11.65
C GLN A 166 -50.80 -4.55 -10.17
N ARG A 167 -51.63 -5.05 -9.24
CA ARG A 167 -51.38 -4.96 -7.79
C ARG A 167 -50.14 -5.73 -7.40
N GLN A 168 -50.01 -6.99 -7.81
CA GLN A 168 -48.83 -7.82 -7.52
C GLN A 168 -47.53 -7.18 -8.03
N LEU A 169 -47.52 -6.62 -9.25
CA LEU A 169 -46.37 -5.89 -9.79
C LEU A 169 -46.02 -4.65 -8.95
N LEU A 170 -47.01 -3.93 -8.44
CA LEU A 170 -46.82 -2.75 -7.60
C LEU A 170 -46.26 -3.14 -6.22
N ASP A 171 -46.73 -4.23 -5.63
CA ASP A 171 -46.24 -4.73 -4.35
C ASP A 171 -44.82 -5.31 -4.46
N ILE A 172 -44.52 -6.05 -5.54
CA ILE A 172 -43.15 -6.50 -5.84
C ILE A 172 -42.21 -5.30 -6.04
N ARG A 173 -42.65 -4.23 -6.72
CA ARG A 173 -41.85 -3.00 -6.87
C ARG A 173 -41.56 -2.33 -5.53
N LYS A 174 -42.55 -2.22 -4.64
CA LYS A 174 -42.35 -1.69 -3.27
C LYS A 174 -41.36 -2.53 -2.47
N GLU A 175 -41.54 -3.86 -2.45
CA GLU A 175 -40.64 -4.76 -1.72
C GLU A 175 -39.21 -4.69 -2.26
N LYS A 176 -39.03 -4.63 -3.58
CA LYS A 176 -37.70 -4.46 -4.19
C LYS A 176 -37.08 -3.10 -3.90
N ALA A 177 -37.86 -2.03 -3.80
CA ALA A 177 -37.38 -0.72 -3.35
C ALA A 177 -36.88 -0.77 -1.88
N LEU A 178 -37.64 -1.40 -0.98
CA LEU A 178 -37.24 -1.59 0.43
C LEU A 178 -35.98 -2.47 0.56
N GLN A 179 -35.89 -3.58 -0.19
CA GLN A 179 -34.69 -4.42 -0.23
C GLN A 179 -33.47 -3.63 -0.72
N LEU A 180 -33.64 -2.76 -1.72
CA LEU A 180 -32.57 -1.92 -2.26
C LEU A 180 -32.17 -0.81 -1.29
N GLN A 181 -33.11 -0.24 -0.53
CA GLN A 181 -32.82 0.71 0.56
C GLN A 181 -32.00 0.04 1.68
N ARG A 182 -32.46 -1.10 2.22
CA ARG A 182 -31.71 -1.86 3.26
C ARG A 182 -30.29 -2.22 2.81
N ARG A 183 -30.11 -2.57 1.53
CA ARG A 183 -28.77 -2.81 0.95
C ARG A 183 -27.92 -1.54 0.86
N LYS A 184 -28.50 -0.38 0.53
CA LYS A 184 -27.78 0.91 0.56
C LYS A 184 -27.33 1.28 1.97
N GLU A 185 -28.20 1.10 2.96
CA GLU A 185 -27.89 1.34 4.39
C GLU A 185 -26.75 0.44 4.87
N MET A 186 -26.79 -0.85 4.54
CA MET A 186 -25.68 -1.79 4.83
C MET A 186 -24.37 -1.38 4.13
N ILE A 187 -24.43 -0.92 2.88
CA ILE A 187 -23.23 -0.42 2.16
C ILE A 187 -22.65 0.83 2.82
N ALA A 188 -23.49 1.73 3.35
CA ALA A 188 -23.02 2.90 4.11
C ALA A 188 -22.32 2.46 5.40
N TYR A 189 -22.97 1.64 6.22
CA TYR A 189 -22.40 1.09 7.45
C TYR A 189 -21.04 0.40 7.24
N LEU A 190 -20.93 -0.45 6.21
CA LEU A 190 -19.68 -1.15 5.90
C LEU A 190 -18.57 -0.20 5.41
N LYS A 191 -18.91 0.92 4.75
CA LYS A 191 -17.93 1.96 4.38
C LYS A 191 -17.41 2.69 5.61
N ASP A 192 -18.29 3.02 6.55
CA ASP A 192 -17.90 3.71 7.79
C ASP A 192 -17.01 2.81 8.65
N GLN A 193 -17.38 1.53 8.83
CA GLN A 193 -16.52 0.54 9.49
C GLN A 193 -15.14 0.39 8.82
N LEU A 194 -15.10 0.34 7.48
CA LEU A 194 -13.84 0.26 6.73
C LEU A 194 -12.97 1.50 6.99
N GLN A 195 -13.57 2.68 7.07
CA GLN A 195 -12.86 3.93 7.31
C GLN A 195 -12.35 4.02 8.76
N ASP A 196 -13.14 3.59 9.74
CA ASP A 196 -12.72 3.44 11.13
C ASP A 196 -11.52 2.50 11.27
N MET A 197 -11.57 1.33 10.62
CA MET A 197 -10.44 0.39 10.64
C MET A 197 -9.20 0.98 9.98
N LYS A 198 -9.33 1.66 8.82
CA LYS A 198 -8.22 2.37 8.18
C LYS A 198 -7.58 3.43 9.09
N THR A 199 -8.38 4.23 9.80
CA THR A 199 -7.85 5.26 10.70
C THR A 199 -7.20 4.67 11.95
N LYS A 200 -7.75 3.59 12.53
CA LYS A 200 -7.14 2.83 13.63
C LYS A 200 -5.78 2.25 13.21
N THR A 201 -5.72 1.46 12.14
CA THR A 201 -4.47 0.88 11.63
C THR A 201 -3.44 1.95 11.24
N ALA A 202 -3.86 3.10 10.72
CA ALA A 202 -2.95 4.21 10.44
C ALA A 202 -2.36 4.85 11.72
N ARG A 203 -3.14 4.94 12.82
CA ARG A 203 -2.67 5.40 14.13
C ARG A 203 -1.74 4.38 14.77
N GLU A 204 -2.11 3.10 14.76
CA GLU A 204 -1.30 1.98 15.26
C GLU A 204 0.05 1.92 14.53
N LYS A 205 0.06 2.02 13.20
CA LYS A 205 1.29 2.06 12.40
C LYS A 205 2.22 3.22 12.79
N LYS A 206 1.67 4.41 13.07
CA LYS A 206 2.46 5.56 13.57
C LYS A 206 3.00 5.30 14.97
N TYR A 207 2.19 4.76 15.88
CA TYR A 207 2.60 4.44 17.25
C TYR A 207 3.73 3.41 17.28
N VAL A 208 3.56 2.28 16.58
CA VAL A 208 4.57 1.22 16.48
C VAL A 208 5.85 1.78 15.88
N LYS A 209 5.76 2.53 14.77
CA LYS A 209 6.93 3.18 14.15
C LYS A 209 7.70 4.03 15.17
N ASN A 210 7.05 5.03 15.77
CA ASN A 210 7.69 5.94 16.72
C ASN A 210 8.29 5.20 17.93
N SER A 211 7.60 4.17 18.44
CA SER A 211 8.09 3.34 19.54
C SER A 211 9.37 2.57 19.16
N THR A 212 9.38 1.93 17.98
CA THR A 212 10.57 1.22 17.48
C THR A 212 11.73 2.16 17.17
N GLU A 213 11.47 3.35 16.60
CA GLU A 213 12.49 4.37 16.35
C GLU A 213 13.11 4.88 17.66
N LEU A 214 12.29 5.08 18.71
CA LEU A 214 12.78 5.47 20.03
C LEU A 214 13.66 4.40 20.68
N LEU A 215 13.25 3.13 20.62
CA LEU A 215 14.04 2.01 21.14
C LEU A 215 15.39 1.87 20.42
N VAL A 216 15.39 1.96 19.08
CA VAL A 216 16.62 1.95 18.27
C VAL A 216 17.51 3.15 18.62
N TYR A 217 16.95 4.35 18.75
CA TYR A 217 17.71 5.55 19.13
C TYR A 217 18.34 5.43 20.52
N GLN A 218 17.60 4.91 21.51
CA GLN A 218 18.12 4.67 22.87
C GLN A 218 19.25 3.64 22.86
N GLY A 219 19.07 2.51 22.17
CA GLY A 219 20.11 1.49 22.01
C GLY A 219 21.36 2.03 21.32
N GLN A 220 21.21 2.78 20.21
CA GLN A 220 22.33 3.44 19.53
C GLN A 220 23.06 4.44 20.45
N LYS A 221 22.34 5.19 21.28
CA LYS A 221 22.95 6.16 22.21
C LYS A 221 23.75 5.46 23.31
N LEU A 222 23.24 4.33 23.83
CA LEU A 222 23.95 3.52 24.83
C LEU A 222 25.20 2.89 24.22
N ASN A 223 25.07 2.23 23.06
CA ASN A 223 26.20 1.61 22.38
C ASN A 223 27.31 2.63 22.06
N ARG A 224 26.97 3.81 21.51
CA ARG A 224 27.95 4.89 21.26
C ARG A 224 28.65 5.40 22.52
N TYR A 225 28.02 5.30 23.68
CA TYR A 225 28.65 5.67 24.95
C TYR A 225 29.65 4.58 25.37
N SER A 226 29.25 3.30 25.32
CA SER A 226 30.14 2.17 25.62
C SER A 226 31.30 2.04 24.61
N GLU A 227 31.06 2.28 23.32
CA GLU A 227 32.09 2.34 22.27
C GLU A 227 33.15 3.39 22.62
N LYS A 228 32.74 4.60 23.01
CA LYS A 228 33.67 5.65 23.46
C LYS A 228 34.44 5.29 24.72
N GLN A 229 33.80 4.68 25.72
CA GLN A 229 34.52 4.23 26.92
C GLN A 229 35.60 3.20 26.58
N LEU A 230 35.30 2.25 25.69
CA LEU A 230 36.28 1.27 25.22
C LEU A 230 37.38 1.92 24.37
N GLU A 231 37.05 2.93 23.56
CA GLU A 231 38.01 3.69 22.76
C GLU A 231 38.97 4.50 23.66
N ASP A 232 38.45 5.17 24.70
CA ASP A 232 39.23 5.86 25.73
C ASP A 232 40.14 4.87 26.53
N GLU A 233 39.62 3.68 26.86
CA GLU A 233 40.41 2.61 27.51
C GLU A 233 41.53 2.08 26.61
N ILE A 234 41.25 1.85 25.32
CA ILE A 234 42.24 1.43 24.32
C ILE A 234 43.34 2.48 24.18
N ASN A 235 42.97 3.76 24.06
CA ASN A 235 43.92 4.87 23.98
C ASN A 235 44.80 4.94 25.23
N SER A 236 44.20 4.86 26.42
CA SER A 236 44.96 4.90 27.68
C SER A 236 45.85 3.66 27.89
N LEU A 237 45.53 2.51 27.27
CA LEU A 237 46.41 1.35 27.26
C LEU A 237 47.54 1.50 26.22
N GLY A 238 47.25 2.13 25.07
CA GLY A 238 48.24 2.50 24.06
C GLY A 238 49.32 3.43 24.60
N GLU A 239 48.93 4.55 25.22
CA GLU A 239 49.85 5.50 25.87
C GLU A 239 50.74 4.82 26.92
N LYS A 240 50.16 3.96 27.76
CA LYS A 240 50.94 3.18 28.75
C LYS A 240 51.93 2.26 28.07
N LEU A 241 51.52 1.56 27.01
CA LEU A 241 52.36 0.64 26.28
C LEU A 241 53.53 1.37 25.60
N GLU A 242 53.29 2.54 25.02
CA GLU A 242 54.33 3.42 24.46
C GLU A 242 55.37 3.82 25.51
N VAL A 243 54.92 4.32 26.69
CA VAL A 243 55.83 4.64 27.81
C VAL A 243 56.64 3.42 28.30
N TRP A 244 56.03 2.23 28.32
CA TRP A 244 56.75 1.00 28.67
C TRP A 244 57.75 0.56 27.58
N MET A 245 57.45 0.78 26.30
CA MET A 245 58.39 0.54 25.20
C MET A 245 59.59 1.50 25.27
N GLU A 246 59.36 2.81 25.36
CA GLU A 246 60.44 3.81 25.49
C GLU A 246 61.36 3.52 26.69
N ARG A 247 60.77 3.12 27.81
CA ARG A 247 61.53 2.72 29.00
C ARG A 247 62.34 1.46 28.75
N TYR A 248 61.75 0.43 28.14
CA TYR A 248 62.45 -0.81 27.84
C TYR A 248 63.60 -0.59 26.86
N GLU A 249 63.40 0.23 25.83
CA GLU A 249 64.44 0.63 24.88
C GLU A 249 65.58 1.35 25.59
N ARG A 250 65.30 2.31 26.48
CA ARG A 250 66.32 3.00 27.28
C ARG A 250 67.06 2.06 28.23
N ASP A 251 66.35 1.22 28.97
CA ASP A 251 66.95 0.23 29.87
C ASP A 251 67.87 -0.73 29.06
N MET A 252 67.50 -1.09 27.83
CA MET A 252 68.33 -1.88 26.90
C MET A 252 69.55 -1.11 26.35
N GLU A 253 69.40 0.16 26.01
CA GLU A 253 70.51 1.04 25.59
C GLU A 253 71.53 1.21 26.73
N ASP A 254 71.07 1.50 27.95
CA ASP A 254 71.92 1.63 29.13
C ASP A 254 72.69 0.33 29.40
N LYS A 255 72.04 -0.85 29.29
CA LYS A 255 72.74 -2.15 29.41
C LYS A 255 73.70 -2.43 28.26
N GLN A 256 73.42 -1.98 27.04
CA GLN A 256 74.38 -2.08 25.95
C GLN A 256 75.59 -1.15 26.17
N GLN A 257 75.39 0.04 26.74
CA GLN A 257 76.47 0.95 27.13
C GLN A 257 77.31 0.40 28.29
N GLU A 258 76.70 -0.14 29.35
CA GLU A 258 77.40 -0.85 30.43
C GLU A 258 78.27 -1.99 29.88
N LEU A 259 77.72 -2.81 28.98
CA LEU A 259 78.43 -3.92 28.36
C LEU A 259 79.63 -3.43 27.53
N ASN A 260 79.44 -2.38 26.72
CA ASN A 260 80.51 -1.78 25.92
C ASN A 260 81.63 -1.20 26.82
N ASN A 261 81.26 -0.53 27.91
CA ASN A 261 82.21 0.02 28.88
C ASN A 261 83.00 -1.09 29.60
N LEU A 262 82.34 -2.19 29.98
CA LEU A 262 83.02 -3.36 30.56
C LEU A 262 83.95 -4.05 29.56
N GLN A 263 83.57 -4.13 28.28
CA GLN A 263 84.45 -4.64 27.21
C GLN A 263 85.67 -3.74 27.00
N HIS A 264 85.50 -2.41 26.98
CA HIS A 264 86.58 -1.45 26.88
C HIS A 264 87.53 -1.52 28.08
N ASN A 265 87.00 -1.53 29.30
CA ASN A 265 87.79 -1.68 30.52
C ASN A 265 88.56 -3.02 30.56
N LYS A 266 87.94 -4.11 30.10
CA LYS A 266 88.61 -5.41 29.95
C LYS A 266 89.76 -5.34 28.95
N ALA A 267 89.58 -4.67 27.82
CA ALA A 267 90.63 -4.49 26.81
C ALA A 267 91.79 -3.62 27.34
N ASN A 268 91.49 -2.52 28.04
CA ASN A 268 92.48 -1.64 28.65
C ASN A 268 93.29 -2.38 29.74
N ASN A 269 92.62 -3.11 30.64
CA ASN A 269 93.28 -3.91 31.67
C ASN A 269 94.16 -5.01 31.07
N LEU A 270 93.71 -5.66 29.99
CA LEU A 270 94.51 -6.64 29.25
C LEU A 270 95.76 -5.99 28.64
N SER A 271 95.64 -4.80 28.05
CA SER A 271 96.76 -4.04 27.51
C SER A 271 97.76 -3.64 28.61
N GLN A 272 97.29 -3.12 29.75
CA GLN A 272 98.14 -2.80 30.91
C GLN A 272 98.87 -4.04 31.46
N LEU A 273 98.20 -5.19 31.54
CA LEU A 273 98.82 -6.45 31.95
C LEU A 273 99.89 -6.90 30.94
N GLN A 274 99.64 -6.75 29.63
CA GLN A 274 100.63 -7.04 28.59
C GLN A 274 101.84 -6.11 28.66
N GLU A 275 101.63 -4.81 28.93
CA GLU A 275 102.72 -3.86 29.17
C GLU A 275 103.53 -4.17 30.43
N LEU A 276 102.88 -4.49 31.53
CA LEU A 276 103.54 -4.90 32.77
C LEU A 276 104.35 -6.18 32.54
N ALA A 277 103.77 -7.20 31.90
CA ALA A 277 104.46 -8.42 31.53
C ALA A 277 105.62 -8.18 30.54
N LYS A 278 105.56 -7.12 29.71
CA LYS A 278 106.71 -6.68 28.92
C LYS A 278 107.78 -6.02 29.81
N LYS A 279 107.42 -5.03 30.63
CA LYS A 279 108.34 -4.34 31.56
C LYS A 279 109.05 -5.31 32.53
N TYR A 280 108.37 -6.34 33.02
CA TYR A 280 108.98 -7.40 33.83
C TYR A 280 110.00 -8.21 33.04
N ARG A 281 109.68 -8.66 31.82
CA ARG A 281 110.64 -9.36 30.94
C ARG A 281 111.85 -8.49 30.62
N ASP A 282 111.62 -7.23 30.25
CA ASP A 282 112.69 -6.27 29.94
C ASP A 282 113.60 -6.04 31.17
N SER A 283 113.03 -5.95 32.38
CA SER A 283 113.80 -5.79 33.63
C SER A 283 114.54 -7.07 34.04
N GLU A 284 113.93 -8.24 33.85
CA GLU A 284 114.55 -9.54 34.10
C GLU A 284 115.76 -9.77 33.18
N LEU A 285 115.65 -9.39 31.89
CA LEU A 285 116.76 -9.39 30.94
C LEU A 285 117.92 -8.53 31.45
N VAL A 286 117.68 -7.28 31.87
CA VAL A 286 118.73 -6.39 32.41
C VAL A 286 119.38 -6.96 33.69
N VAL A 287 118.62 -7.60 34.58
CA VAL A 287 119.17 -8.26 35.78
C VAL A 287 120.01 -9.48 35.42
N ILE A 288 119.62 -10.23 34.40
CA ILE A 288 120.42 -11.35 33.87
C ILE A 288 121.70 -10.81 33.22
N GLU A 289 121.63 -9.73 32.44
CA GLU A 289 122.77 -9.07 31.80
C GLU A 289 123.78 -8.56 32.86
N ASP A 290 123.37 -7.77 33.85
CA ASP A 290 124.23 -7.30 34.94
C ASP A 290 124.87 -8.46 35.74
N ARG A 291 124.14 -9.56 35.95
CA ARG A 291 124.70 -10.76 36.59
C ARG A 291 125.77 -11.41 35.70
N MET A 292 125.51 -11.55 34.40
CA MET A 292 126.43 -12.12 33.42
C MET A 292 127.70 -11.25 33.26
N GLU A 293 127.56 -9.92 33.27
CA GLU A 293 128.67 -8.97 33.24
C GLU A 293 129.52 -9.08 34.51
N LYS A 294 128.91 -9.10 35.71
CA LYS A 294 129.62 -9.30 36.98
C LYS A 294 130.36 -10.63 37.04
N GLU A 295 129.74 -11.72 36.58
CA GLU A 295 130.40 -13.02 36.46
C GLU A 295 131.55 -13.00 35.44
N ALA A 296 131.43 -12.24 34.35
CA ALA A 296 132.50 -12.07 33.37
C ALA A 296 133.67 -11.25 33.92
N ILE A 297 133.39 -10.17 34.66
CA ILE A 297 134.40 -9.36 35.37
C ILE A 297 135.11 -10.20 36.44
N HIS A 298 134.39 -11.00 37.22
CA HIS A 298 135.00 -11.94 38.17
C HIS A 298 135.89 -12.95 37.46
N ARG A 299 135.43 -13.56 36.35
CA ARG A 299 136.24 -14.47 35.54
C ARG A 299 137.47 -13.80 34.89
N GLN A 300 137.42 -12.50 34.60
CA GLN A 300 138.59 -11.73 34.14
C GLN A 300 139.57 -11.49 35.30
N LEU A 301 139.09 -11.04 36.46
CA LEU A 301 139.92 -10.86 37.66
C LEU A 301 140.58 -12.16 38.15
N GLU A 302 139.89 -13.30 38.07
CA GLU A 302 140.49 -14.62 38.38
C GLU A 302 141.61 -14.99 37.39
N LYS A 303 141.44 -14.66 36.09
CA LYS A 303 142.51 -14.83 35.10
C LYS A 303 143.69 -13.90 35.38
N GLU A 304 143.44 -12.62 35.60
CA GLU A 304 144.49 -11.65 35.96
C GLU A 304 145.21 -12.03 37.26
N GLN A 305 144.50 -12.55 38.27
CA GLN A 305 145.12 -13.05 39.50
C GLN A 305 145.96 -14.29 39.27
N THR A 306 145.48 -15.26 38.47
CA THR A 306 146.28 -16.46 38.15
C THR A 306 147.49 -16.14 37.27
N GLU A 307 147.38 -15.15 36.37
CA GLU A 307 148.49 -14.57 35.60
C GLU A 307 149.48 -13.80 36.50
N GLN A 308 148.99 -13.01 37.47
CA GLN A 308 149.84 -12.34 38.46
C GLN A 308 150.53 -13.31 39.41
N ASP A 309 149.88 -14.41 39.80
CA ASP A 309 150.48 -15.49 40.59
C ASP A 309 151.52 -16.26 39.78
N ALA A 310 151.27 -16.51 38.48
CA ALA A 310 152.28 -17.06 37.57
C ALA A 310 153.46 -16.10 37.41
N ALA A 311 153.21 -14.81 37.17
CA ALA A 311 154.24 -13.77 37.10
C ALA A 311 155.01 -13.64 38.43
N THR A 312 154.35 -13.79 39.58
CA THR A 312 154.98 -13.75 40.91
C THR A 312 155.82 -15.00 41.17
N LYS A 313 155.38 -16.18 40.72
CA LYS A 313 156.20 -17.42 40.71
C LYS A 313 157.44 -17.26 39.81
N ILE A 314 157.29 -16.67 38.62
CA ILE A 314 158.41 -16.37 37.72
C ILE A 314 159.36 -15.33 38.34
N GLN A 315 158.84 -14.23 38.90
CA GLN A 315 159.65 -13.19 39.56
C GLN A 315 160.36 -13.71 40.82
N SER A 316 159.73 -14.57 41.61
CA SER A 316 160.34 -15.16 42.82
C SER A 316 161.36 -16.24 42.47
N TRP A 317 161.13 -17.02 41.41
CA TRP A 317 162.16 -17.89 40.83
C TRP A 317 163.37 -17.08 40.35
N TRP A 318 163.15 -16.02 39.56
CA TRP A 318 164.22 -15.14 39.07
C TRP A 318 164.98 -14.43 40.20
N ARG A 319 164.28 -13.85 41.18
CA ARG A 319 164.89 -13.25 42.38
C ARG A 319 165.68 -14.27 43.20
N GLY A 320 165.18 -15.50 43.35
CA GLY A 320 165.91 -16.59 44.00
C GLY A 320 167.18 -17.01 43.24
N THR A 321 167.14 -17.00 41.92
CA THR A 321 168.30 -17.29 41.06
C THR A 321 169.33 -16.16 41.09
N LEU A 322 168.92 -14.89 41.07
CA LEU A 322 169.79 -13.73 41.29
C LEU A 322 170.54 -13.81 42.62
N VAL A 323 169.87 -14.22 43.70
CA VAL A 323 170.49 -14.40 45.02
C VAL A 323 171.49 -15.58 45.03
N ARG A 324 171.19 -16.68 44.33
CA ARG A 324 172.10 -17.85 44.25
C ARG A 324 173.32 -17.64 43.36
N CYS A 325 173.25 -16.73 42.39
CA CYS A 325 174.35 -16.43 41.46
C CYS A 325 175.19 -15.19 41.84
N GLY A 326 174.96 -14.57 43.01
CA GLY A 326 175.90 -13.62 43.62
C GLY A 326 175.98 -12.22 42.99
N LEU A 327 174.97 -11.79 42.22
CA LEU A 327 174.97 -10.51 41.49
C LEU A 327 173.95 -9.50 42.08
N GLY A 328 174.37 -8.69 43.05
CA GLY A 328 173.57 -7.56 43.56
C GLY A 328 174.10 -6.91 44.87
N PRO A 329 173.98 -5.58 45.05
CA PRO A 329 174.55 -4.88 46.21
C PRO A 329 173.60 -4.87 47.43
N PHE A 330 174.06 -5.41 48.56
CA PHE A 330 173.30 -5.44 49.82
C PHE A 330 173.69 -4.28 50.76
N LYS A 331 172.74 -3.39 51.12
CA LYS A 331 172.89 -2.36 52.16
C LYS A 331 171.81 -2.48 53.25
N LYS A 332 172.18 -2.22 54.52
CA LYS A 332 171.27 -2.18 55.68
C LYS A 332 170.96 -0.73 56.10
N GLY A 333 169.72 -0.46 56.51
CA GLY A 333 169.23 0.84 57.02
C GLY A 333 168.28 0.68 58.23
N LYS A 334 168.16 1.72 59.07
CA LYS A 334 167.59 1.67 60.44
C LYS A 334 166.07 1.96 60.53
N LYS A 335 165.46 1.59 61.67
CA LYS A 335 164.08 1.95 62.09
C LYS A 335 164.02 3.25 62.95
N PRO A 336 162.96 4.07 62.82
CA PRO A 336 162.38 4.92 63.88
C PRO A 336 161.19 4.23 64.61
N LYS A 337 160.24 4.95 65.25
CA LYS A 337 159.29 4.39 66.27
C LYS A 337 157.95 5.17 66.40
N ALA A 338 156.88 4.48 66.86
CA ALA A 338 155.70 4.98 67.63
C ALA A 338 154.38 5.49 66.97
N GLY A 339 153.25 4.94 67.47
CA GLY A 339 151.90 5.55 67.53
C GLY A 339 150.92 5.26 66.37
N LYS A 340 149.59 5.15 66.57
CA LYS A 340 148.74 4.92 67.77
C LYS A 340 147.36 4.35 67.33
N LYS A 341 146.74 3.54 68.20
CA LYS A 341 145.48 2.75 68.08
C LYS A 341 144.31 3.28 67.20
N GLY A 342 143.65 2.35 66.48
CA GLY A 342 142.26 2.43 66.01
C GLY A 342 141.70 1.03 65.62
N LYS A 343 140.67 0.52 66.30
CA LYS A 343 140.11 -0.84 66.11
C LYS A 343 139.44 -1.00 64.73
N LYS A 344 139.76 -2.07 63.97
CA LYS A 344 138.94 -3.29 63.74
C LYS A 344 137.50 -3.00 63.29
N LYS A 345 137.17 -3.38 62.04
CA LYS A 345 136.50 -4.67 61.68
C LYS A 345 135.12 -4.80 62.34
N LYS A 346 134.05 -5.00 61.58
CA LYS A 346 133.97 -5.95 60.45
C LYS A 346 133.08 -5.42 59.34
#